data_AF-A0A5P6VRH5-F1
#
_entry.id   AF-A0A5P6VRH5-F1
#
_cell.length_a   1.000
_cell.length_b   1.000
_cell.length_c   1.000
_cell.angle_alpha   90.00
_cell.angle_beta   90.00
_cell.angle_gamma   90.00
#
_symmetry.space_group_name_H-M   'P 1'
#
loop_
_entity.id
_entity.type
_entity.pdbx_description
1 polymer ?
#
loop_
_entity_poly.entity_id
_entity_poly.type
_entity_poly.pdbx_seq_one_letter_code
_entity_poly.pdbx_strand_id
1 'polypeptide(L)'
;MELTTLNKEYKLLREESEEKFVKMSMIEPNINLVEEYWITSDHTLGNTSAYFSSYEMGIEYAMDRVDYRMTLNEDGQKPFIILVNGKAINTHGQLENFLKGEFKITAFDVVEGNVKRLYS
;
A
#
# COMPACT_ATOMS: atom_id res chain seq x y z
N MET A 1 -2.84 12.43 12.28
CA MET A 1 -1.42 12.03 12.39
C MET A 1 -0.60 13.00 11.54
N GLU A 2 0.52 13.54 12.01
CA GLU A 2 1.37 14.40 11.15
C GLU A 2 2.02 13.55 10.05
N LEU A 3 2.09 14.08 8.82
CA LEU A 3 2.69 13.41 7.64
C LEU A 3 4.12 12.88 7.92
N THR A 4 4.85 13.63 8.75
CA THR A 4 6.17 13.29 9.28
C THR A 4 6.20 12.00 10.08
N THR A 5 5.16 11.72 10.87
CA THR A 5 5.04 10.49 11.67
C THR A 5 4.75 9.31 10.76
N LEU A 6 3.82 9.46 9.81
CA LEU A 6 3.45 8.41 8.87
C LEU A 6 4.63 8.00 7.96
N ASN A 7 5.45 8.97 7.54
CA ASN A 7 6.65 8.69 6.76
C ASN A 7 7.72 7.95 7.60
N LYS A 8 7.85 8.26 8.89
CA LYS A 8 8.74 7.51 9.79
C LYS A 8 8.25 6.07 9.96
N GLU A 9 6.95 5.88 10.17
CA GLU A 9 6.34 4.55 10.30
C GLU A 9 6.57 3.72 9.03
N TYR A 10 6.30 4.29 7.85
CA TYR A 10 6.57 3.64 6.57
C TYR A 10 8.01 3.17 6.43
N LYS A 11 8.98 4.04 6.77
CA LYS A 11 10.40 3.70 6.71
C LYS A 11 10.77 2.58 7.68
N LEU A 12 10.28 2.64 8.92
CA LEU A 12 10.57 1.63 9.93
C LEU A 12 10.05 0.25 9.49
N LEU A 13 8.81 0.18 9.00
CA LEU A 13 8.23 -1.07 8.51
C LEU A 13 8.99 -1.64 7.32
N ARG A 14 9.51 -0.77 6.44
CA ARG A 14 10.35 -1.19 5.32
C ARG A 14 11.70 -1.73 5.77
N GLU A 15 12.36 -1.06 6.70
CA GLU A 15 13.64 -1.51 7.25
C GLU A 15 13.50 -2.90 7.91
N GLU A 16 12.43 -3.12 8.70
CA GLU A 16 12.15 -4.41 9.33
C GLU A 16 11.89 -5.53 8.30
N SER A 17 11.14 -5.21 7.25
CA SER A 17 10.79 -6.16 6.18
C SER A 17 12.02 -6.53 5.34
N GLU A 18 12.85 -5.55 4.99
CA GLU A 18 14.13 -5.74 4.28
C GLU A 18 15.10 -6.59 5.09
N GLU A 19 15.28 -6.31 6.38
CA GLU A 19 16.17 -7.08 7.24
C GLU A 19 15.73 -8.56 7.30
N LYS A 20 14.43 -8.80 7.43
CA LYS A 20 13.87 -10.15 7.43
C LYS A 20 14.06 -10.84 6.09
N PHE A 21 13.85 -10.15 4.98
CA PHE A 21 14.04 -10.68 3.64
C PHE A 21 15.50 -11.08 3.38
N VAL A 22 16.45 -10.23 3.76
CA VAL A 22 17.88 -10.53 3.65
C VAL A 22 18.22 -11.82 4.43
N LYS A 23 17.75 -11.94 5.68
CA LYS A 23 17.96 -13.17 6.48
C LYS A 23 17.35 -14.41 5.83
N MET A 24 16.14 -14.29 5.26
CA MET A 24 15.49 -15.39 4.57
C MET A 24 16.22 -15.78 3.28
N SER A 25 16.71 -14.82 2.51
CA SER A 25 17.46 -15.06 1.27
C SER A 25 18.80 -15.78 1.48
N MET A 26 19.38 -15.67 2.68
CA MET A 26 20.57 -16.46 3.06
C MET A 26 20.26 -17.95 3.24
N ILE A 27 18.99 -18.31 3.49
CA ILE A 27 18.53 -19.69 3.67
C ILE A 27 17.91 -20.22 2.36
N GLU A 28 17.04 -19.42 1.73
CA GLU A 28 16.39 -19.74 0.46
C GLU A 28 16.69 -18.62 -0.56
N PRO A 29 17.72 -18.79 -1.42
CA PRO A 29 18.16 -17.76 -2.35
C PRO A 29 17.10 -17.33 -3.37
N ASN A 30 16.11 -18.17 -3.64
CA ASN A 30 15.06 -17.89 -4.62
C ASN A 30 13.80 -17.29 -3.97
N ILE A 31 13.83 -16.98 -2.67
CA ILE A 31 12.68 -16.36 -2.01
C ILE A 31 12.46 -14.96 -2.57
N ASN A 32 11.20 -14.64 -2.82
CA ASN A 32 10.75 -13.33 -3.30
C ASN A 32 9.82 -12.73 -2.26
N LEU A 33 9.99 -11.45 -1.99
CA LEU A 33 9.16 -10.67 -1.09
C LEU A 33 8.22 -9.79 -1.92
N VAL A 34 6.93 -9.84 -1.62
CA VAL A 34 5.96 -8.84 -2.05
C VAL A 34 5.52 -8.06 -0.84
N GLU A 35 5.56 -6.74 -0.94
CA GLU A 35 5.17 -5.81 0.11
C GLU A 35 4.09 -4.89 -0.42
N GLU A 36 3.14 -4.56 0.44
CA GLU A 36 2.03 -3.68 0.10
C GLU A 36 1.82 -2.70 1.26
N TYR A 37 1.76 -1.41 0.94
CA TYR A 37 1.48 -0.35 1.90
C TYR A 37 0.41 0.57 1.34
N TRP A 38 -0.48 1.09 2.19
CA TRP A 38 -1.57 1.98 1.77
C TRP A 38 -2.04 2.89 2.90
N ILE A 39 -2.66 3.99 2.52
CA ILE A 39 -3.36 4.87 3.47
C ILE A 39 -4.81 4.42 3.58
N THR A 40 -5.24 4.17 4.80
CA THR A 40 -6.63 3.87 5.14
C THR A 40 -7.46 5.16 5.21
N SER A 41 -8.79 5.02 5.32
CA SER A 41 -9.71 6.16 5.45
C SER A 41 -9.45 7.03 6.67
N ASP A 42 -8.89 6.48 7.75
CA ASP A 42 -8.56 7.19 8.98
C ASP A 42 -7.12 7.77 8.98
N HIS A 43 -6.47 7.84 7.81
CA HIS A 43 -5.10 8.34 7.66
C HIS A 43 -4.07 7.56 8.48
N THR A 44 -4.27 6.24 8.60
CA THR A 44 -3.29 5.31 9.16
C THR A 44 -2.59 4.54 8.04
N LEU A 45 -1.40 4.02 8.33
CA LEU A 45 -0.64 3.22 7.38
C LEU A 45 -1.03 1.75 7.54
N GLY A 46 -1.67 1.19 6.53
CA GLY A 46 -1.83 -0.26 6.41
C GLY A 46 -0.63 -0.88 5.72
N ASN A 47 -0.24 -2.08 6.14
CA ASN A 47 0.82 -2.85 5.52
C ASN A 47 0.50 -4.34 5.48
N THR A 48 1.02 -5.04 4.47
CA THR A 48 1.07 -6.50 4.44
C THR A 48 2.29 -6.97 3.63
N SER A 49 2.76 -8.18 3.89
CA SER A 49 3.86 -8.78 3.15
C SER A 49 3.63 -10.27 2.95
N ALA A 50 4.15 -10.78 1.84
CA ALA A 50 4.04 -12.18 1.46
C ALA A 50 5.37 -12.65 0.82
N TYR A 51 5.69 -13.93 1.03
CA TYR A 51 6.89 -14.56 0.48
C TYR A 51 6.51 -15.63 -0.54
N PHE A 52 7.25 -15.69 -1.65
CA PHE A 52 7.02 -16.63 -2.74
C PHE A 52 8.32 -17.32 -3.14
N SER A 53 8.23 -18.60 -3.49
CA SER A 53 9.38 -19.39 -3.97
C SER A 53 9.69 -19.18 -5.46
N SER A 54 8.76 -18.57 -6.21
CA SER A 54 8.93 -18.20 -7.63
C SER A 54 8.69 -16.71 -7.79
N TYR A 55 9.49 -16.09 -8.66
CA TYR A 55 9.36 -14.67 -8.98
C TYR A 55 8.08 -14.41 -9.77
N GLU A 56 7.73 -15.29 -10.71
CA GLU A 56 6.52 -15.22 -11.52
C GLU A 56 5.27 -15.21 -10.63
N MET A 57 5.19 -16.12 -9.66
CA MET A 57 4.08 -16.15 -8.69
C MET A 57 4.01 -14.86 -7.86
N GLY A 58 5.16 -14.34 -7.44
CA GLY A 58 5.23 -13.08 -6.70
C GLY A 58 4.73 -11.90 -7.55
N ILE A 59 5.07 -11.87 -8.83
CA ILE A 59 4.61 -10.85 -9.76
C ILE A 59 3.11 -10.96 -10.03
N GLU A 60 2.59 -12.15 -10.30
CA GLU A 60 1.15 -12.38 -10.50
C GLU A 60 0.35 -11.91 -9.28
N TYR A 61 0.76 -12.34 -8.08
CA TYR A 61 0.14 -11.88 -6.85
C TYR A 61 0.21 -10.36 -6.71
N ALA A 62 1.37 -9.76 -6.98
CA ALA A 62 1.55 -8.32 -6.84
C ALA A 62 0.67 -7.55 -7.83
N MET A 63 0.48 -8.03 -9.06
CA MET A 63 -0.45 -7.45 -10.04
C MET A 63 -1.91 -7.57 -9.59
N ASP A 64 -2.33 -8.71 -9.04
CA ASP A 64 -3.66 -8.86 -8.46
C ASP A 64 -3.91 -7.86 -7.32
N ARG A 65 -2.89 -7.59 -6.50
CA ARG A 65 -2.95 -6.56 -5.45
C ARG A 65 -3.04 -5.15 -6.03
N VAL A 66 -2.34 -4.86 -7.13
CA VAL A 66 -2.45 -3.57 -7.84
C VAL A 66 -3.87 -3.37 -8.32
N ASP A 67 -4.42 -4.35 -9.02
CA ASP A 67 -5.79 -4.28 -9.54
C ASP A 67 -6.80 -4.11 -8.42
N TYR A 68 -6.69 -4.90 -7.35
CA TYR A 68 -7.53 -4.74 -6.16
C TYR A 68 -7.46 -3.32 -5.59
N ARG A 69 -6.27 -2.75 -5.43
CA ARG A 69 -6.13 -1.38 -4.90
C ARG A 69 -6.66 -0.33 -5.85
N MET A 70 -6.49 -0.51 -7.15
CA MET A 70 -7.07 0.38 -8.16
C MET A 70 -8.60 0.35 -8.11
N THR A 71 -9.23 -0.82 -7.93
CA THR A 71 -10.70 -0.89 -7.77
C THR A 71 -11.19 -0.18 -6.51
N LEU A 72 -10.38 -0.12 -5.45
CA LEU A 72 -10.72 0.63 -4.26
C LEU A 72 -10.45 2.13 -4.40
N ASN A 73 -9.56 2.53 -5.32
CA ASN A 73 -9.07 3.89 -5.52
C ASN A 73 -9.76 4.58 -6.71
N GLU A 74 -11.08 4.40 -6.87
CA GLU A 74 -11.84 4.94 -8.01
C GLU A 74 -11.75 6.48 -8.12
N ASP A 75 -11.62 7.18 -6.99
CA ASP A 75 -11.49 8.63 -6.89
C ASP A 75 -10.03 9.12 -6.97
N GLY A 76 -9.06 8.20 -7.03
CA GLY A 76 -7.64 8.50 -6.99
C GLY A 76 -7.15 9.03 -5.64
N GLN A 77 -7.95 8.96 -4.58
CA GLN A 77 -7.68 9.56 -3.26
C GLN A 77 -7.16 8.58 -2.21
N LYS A 78 -6.85 7.34 -2.59
CA LYS A 78 -6.34 6.28 -1.69
C LYS A 78 -4.93 5.88 -2.11
N PRO A 79 -3.90 6.56 -1.56
CA PRO A 79 -2.52 6.25 -1.89
C PRO A 79 -2.10 4.85 -1.45
N PHE A 80 -1.38 4.14 -2.31
CA PHE A 80 -0.79 2.83 -2.04
C PHE A 80 0.53 2.62 -2.80
N ILE A 81 1.33 1.64 -2.37
CA ILE A 81 2.51 1.15 -3.11
C ILE A 81 2.60 -0.35 -2.95
N ILE A 82 2.99 -1.03 -4.03
CA ILE A 82 3.29 -2.46 -4.03
C ILE A 82 4.70 -2.64 -4.56
N LEU A 83 5.50 -3.37 -3.78
CA LEU A 83 6.91 -3.61 -4.03
C LEU A 83 7.13 -5.11 -4.23
N VAL A 84 7.98 -5.47 -5.18
CA VAL A 84 8.50 -6.84 -5.33
C VAL A 84 10.01 -6.78 -5.18
N ASN A 85 10.55 -7.46 -4.18
CA ASN A 85 11.96 -7.41 -3.77
C ASN A 85 12.45 -5.95 -3.64
N GLY A 86 11.63 -5.09 -3.03
CA GLY A 86 11.93 -3.67 -2.83
C GLY A 86 11.75 -2.77 -4.06
N LYS A 87 11.36 -3.31 -5.22
CA LYS A 87 11.09 -2.52 -6.45
C LYS A 87 9.60 -2.26 -6.61
N ALA A 88 9.21 -0.99 -6.79
CA ALA A 88 7.83 -0.63 -7.05
C ALA A 88 7.35 -1.18 -8.40
N ILE A 89 6.19 -1.83 -8.37
CA ILE A 89 5.53 -2.35 -9.59
C ILE A 89 4.32 -1.51 -10.00
N ASN A 90 3.81 -0.65 -9.12
CA ASN A 90 2.63 0.16 -9.37
C ASN A 90 3.02 1.61 -9.68
N THR A 91 2.61 2.10 -10.86
CA THR A 91 2.85 3.50 -11.28
C THR A 91 1.76 4.46 -10.80
N HIS A 92 0.61 3.95 -10.38
CA HIS A 92 -0.58 4.76 -10.10
C HIS A 92 -0.88 5.00 -8.63
N GLY A 93 -0.18 4.34 -7.70
CA GLY A 93 -0.58 4.35 -6.30
C GLY A 93 -0.18 5.59 -5.49
N GLN A 94 0.73 6.46 -5.95
CA GLN A 94 1.01 7.78 -5.35
C GLN A 94 1.42 7.83 -3.85
N LEU A 95 1.65 6.70 -3.15
CA LEU A 95 1.95 6.71 -1.72
C LEU A 95 3.20 7.52 -1.39
N GLU A 96 4.28 7.38 -2.16
CA GLU A 96 5.50 8.15 -1.91
C GLU A 96 5.28 9.65 -2.08
N ASN A 97 4.46 10.06 -3.06
CA ASN A 97 4.12 11.46 -3.29
C ASN A 97 3.25 11.99 -2.15
N PHE A 98 2.35 11.18 -1.60
CA PHE A 98 1.60 11.52 -0.40
C PHE A 98 2.52 11.72 0.81
N LEU A 99 3.45 10.78 1.06
CA LEU A 99 4.40 10.88 2.17
C LEU A 99 5.40 12.03 2.06
N LYS A 100 5.64 12.54 0.84
CA LYS A 100 6.42 13.77 0.57
C LYS A 100 5.58 15.05 0.66
N GLY A 101 4.25 14.94 0.72
CA GLY A 101 3.33 16.07 0.71
C GLY A 101 3.06 16.65 -0.68
N GLU A 102 3.52 15.98 -1.74
CA GLU A 102 3.31 16.34 -3.16
C GLU A 102 1.92 15.92 -3.64
N PHE A 103 1.31 14.92 -2.98
CA PHE A 103 -0.07 14.50 -3.18
C PHE A 103 -0.89 14.79 -1.92
N LYS A 104 -2.12 15.30 -2.09
CA LYS A 104 -3.05 15.58 -1.00
C LYS A 104 -4.37 14.87 -1.25
N ILE A 105 -4.84 14.15 -0.24
CA ILE A 105 -6.17 13.55 -0.22
C ILE A 105 -7.18 14.70 -0.10
N THR A 106 -7.94 14.96 -1.16
CA THR A 106 -9.06 15.89 -1.11
C THR A 106 -10.25 15.14 -0.53
N ALA A 107 -10.59 15.41 0.73
CA ALA A 107 -11.87 15.00 1.26
C ALA A 107 -12.95 15.75 0.47
N PHE A 108 -13.66 15.06 -0.41
CA PHE A 108 -14.99 15.53 -0.77
C PHE A 108 -15.81 15.39 0.51
N ASP A 109 -16.33 16.51 1.03
CA ASP A 109 -17.44 16.46 1.97
C ASP A 109 -18.51 15.59 1.32
N VAL A 110 -18.67 14.37 1.81
CA VAL A 110 -19.82 13.54 1.47
C VAL A 110 -20.99 14.27 2.10
N VAL A 111 -21.59 15.19 1.35
CA VAL A 111 -22.92 15.71 1.68
C VAL A 111 -23.78 14.48 1.85
N GLU A 112 -24.32 14.27 3.06
CA GLU A 112 -25.34 13.26 3.39
C GLU A 112 -26.62 13.54 2.58
N GLY A 113 -26.53 13.42 1.26
CA GLY A 113 -27.62 13.55 0.32
C GLY A 113 -28.27 12.20 0.15
N ASN A 114 -29.31 11.96 0.95
CA ASN A 114 -30.29 10.86 0.84
C ASN A 114 -30.04 9.62 1.71
N VAL A 115 -30.00 9.79 3.04
CA VAL A 115 -30.65 8.80 3.90
C VAL A 115 -32.16 9.06 3.82
N LYS A 116 -32.80 8.57 2.75
CA LYS A 116 -34.26 8.48 2.71
C LYS A 116 -34.70 7.64 3.91
N ARG A 117 -35.43 8.26 4.83
CA ARG A 117 -36.19 7.61 5.91
C ARG A 117 -36.87 6.35 5.37
N LEU A 118 -36.31 5.19 5.65
CA LEU A 118 -36.98 3.90 5.54
C LEU A 118 -37.58 3.55 6.90
N TYR A 119 -38.52 4.38 7.36
CA TYR A 119 -39.52 4.01 8.36
C TYR A 119 -40.79 4.80 8.03
N SER A 120 -41.62 4.18 7.19
CA SER A 120 -43.04 4.46 7.01
C SER A 120 -43.82 3.31 7.64
#